data_AF-E4XFE3-F1
#
_entry.id   AF-E4XFE3-F1
#
_cell.length_a   1.000
_cell.length_b   1.000
_cell.length_c   1.000
_cell.angle_alpha   90.00
_cell.angle_beta   90.00
_cell.angle_gamma   90.00
#
_symmetry.space_group_name_H-M   'P 1'
#
loop_
_entity.id
_entity.type
_entity.pdbx_description
1 polymer ?
#
loop_
_entity_poly.entity_id
_entity_poly.type
_entity_poly.pdbx_seq_one_letter_code
_entity_poly.pdbx_strand_id
1 'polypeptide(L)'
;MKYECVHKVDQNSTLGYSKFNNAEECQFGGGEWTGFFNPKFIFEEIENEADCTALAKDSAFEKDLVWGVPYRTGAGRRAAPVEKCVLLEGAPECKQAPWSRANHLGQTDDSDYFPTYKWELPDFHGLVESQECVLRIRYNVTTNDYLDDFASDTSKGYFAGLESHDDPEVTYRGARLQLALDSAQTGRVFQDRTHVFQLKPRPASVPSDKTIKNLGVRGRRGNIVQAFPSVEYDFSPTILEMNSDDLVHIQWEGSNTNPNSDGEGRQGTDRSNIVPITVPGASIPAGTPSFPNNDMKKLNNTEELELQLASSGFYECFEEGDCDYSLNGNKDKLQDQLNNAPAYFAGNIVRMNPGKHQYMSTRNNNFSNRAQKGTIIVNSPQILP
;
A
#
# COMPACT_ATOMS: atom_id res chain seq x y z
N MET A 1 -10.77 19.32 -13.41
CA MET A 1 -11.10 20.59 -12.74
C MET A 1 -12.42 20.44 -12.00
N LYS A 2 -12.51 20.93 -10.76
CA LYS A 2 -13.73 20.91 -9.93
C LYS A 2 -14.06 22.33 -9.50
N TYR A 3 -15.31 22.75 -9.68
CA TYR A 3 -15.73 24.09 -9.30
C TYR A 3 -16.31 24.12 -7.88
N GLU A 4 -15.98 25.18 -7.13
CA GLU A 4 -16.52 25.43 -5.81
C GLU A 4 -16.83 26.93 -5.65
N CYS A 5 -17.81 27.25 -4.81
CA CYS A 5 -18.15 28.64 -4.51
C CYS A 5 -17.20 29.22 -3.46
N VAL A 6 -16.56 30.35 -3.77
CA VAL A 6 -15.57 31.01 -2.91
C VAL A 6 -16.10 32.35 -2.42
N HIS A 7 -16.12 32.53 -1.10
CA HIS A 7 -16.47 33.81 -0.46
C HIS A 7 -15.21 34.47 0.07
N LYS A 8 -14.81 35.60 -0.52
CA LYS A 8 -13.67 36.40 -0.07
C LYS A 8 -14.05 37.16 1.21
N VAL A 9 -13.17 37.13 2.19
CA VAL A 9 -13.27 37.97 3.40
C VAL A 9 -12.54 39.29 3.16
N ASP A 10 -11.38 39.20 2.51
CA ASP A 10 -10.57 40.32 2.05
C ASP A 10 -9.83 39.93 0.75
N GLN A 11 -8.84 40.72 0.34
CA GLN A 11 -8.07 40.46 -0.89
C GLN A 11 -7.21 39.19 -0.83
N ASN A 12 -6.82 38.75 0.36
CA ASN A 12 -5.87 37.66 0.60
C ASN A 12 -6.52 36.43 1.25
N SER A 13 -7.76 36.54 1.75
CA SER A 13 -8.41 35.48 2.51
C SER A 13 -9.85 35.19 2.09
N THR A 14 -10.27 33.96 2.35
CA THR A 14 -11.63 33.45 2.08
C THR A 14 -12.22 32.81 3.33
N LEU A 15 -13.54 32.60 3.34
CA LEU A 15 -14.20 31.83 4.40
C LEU A 15 -13.68 30.38 4.46
N GLY A 16 -13.15 29.86 3.35
CA GLY A 16 -12.73 28.47 3.21
C GLY A 16 -13.88 27.46 3.15
N TYR A 17 -15.13 27.90 3.16
CA TYR A 17 -16.30 27.04 2.95
C TYR A 17 -17.44 27.82 2.29
N SER A 18 -18.38 27.09 1.68
CA SER A 18 -19.62 27.63 1.15
C SER A 18 -20.72 26.58 1.26
N LYS A 19 -21.95 27.04 1.46
CA LYS A 19 -23.15 26.19 1.39
C LYS A 19 -23.67 26.02 -0.04
N PHE A 20 -23.22 26.87 -0.96
CA PHE A 20 -23.67 26.87 -2.36
C PHE A 20 -22.81 25.91 -3.18
N ASN A 21 -23.47 25.03 -3.93
CA ASN A 21 -22.83 23.97 -4.73
C ASN A 21 -23.07 24.12 -6.24
N ASN A 22 -23.61 25.27 -6.68
CA ASN A 22 -23.78 25.62 -8.09
C ASN A 22 -23.46 27.10 -8.32
N ALA A 23 -23.23 27.45 -9.59
CA ALA A 23 -22.79 28.78 -9.99
C ALA A 23 -23.82 29.88 -9.70
N GLU A 24 -25.10 29.60 -9.95
CA GLU A 24 -26.20 30.57 -9.81
C GLU A 24 -26.39 30.99 -8.35
N GLU A 25 -26.52 30.01 -7.45
CA GLU A 25 -26.63 30.27 -6.02
C GLU A 25 -25.36 30.90 -5.43
N CYS A 26 -24.19 30.53 -5.96
CA CYS A 26 -22.93 31.13 -5.53
C CYS A 26 -22.93 32.64 -5.81
N GLN A 27 -23.28 33.02 -7.04
CA GLN A 27 -23.34 34.43 -7.45
C GLN A 27 -24.42 35.20 -6.68
N PHE A 28 -25.61 34.61 -6.52
CA PHE A 28 -26.68 35.20 -5.71
C PHE A 28 -26.25 35.43 -4.26
N GLY A 29 -25.46 34.50 -3.72
CA GLY A 29 -24.88 34.58 -2.38
C GLY A 29 -23.66 35.48 -2.25
N GLY A 30 -23.26 36.21 -3.31
CA GLY A 30 -22.10 37.10 -3.30
C GLY A 30 -20.74 36.41 -3.38
N GLY A 31 -20.71 35.12 -3.74
CA GLY A 31 -19.50 34.34 -3.93
C GLY A 31 -19.04 34.29 -5.40
N GLU A 32 -17.81 33.81 -5.59
CA GLU A 32 -17.17 33.61 -6.88
C GLU A 32 -17.10 32.11 -7.23
N TRP A 33 -17.65 31.72 -8.38
CA TRP A 33 -17.65 30.33 -8.84
C TRP A 33 -16.29 29.98 -9.46
N THR A 34 -15.41 29.37 -8.67
CA THR A 34 -13.98 29.20 -9.01
C THR A 34 -13.67 27.75 -9.36
N GLY A 35 -12.95 27.54 -10.46
CA GLY A 35 -12.47 26.23 -10.90
C GLY A 35 -11.13 25.89 -10.24
N PHE A 36 -11.06 24.74 -9.56
CA PHE A 36 -9.85 24.23 -8.92
C PHE A 36 -9.31 22.99 -9.63
N PHE A 37 -7.98 22.88 -9.68
CA PHE A 37 -7.26 21.67 -10.05
C PHE A 37 -6.89 20.89 -8.80
N ASN A 38 -7.01 19.56 -8.82
CA ASN A 38 -6.52 18.72 -7.73
C ASN A 38 -5.01 18.50 -7.95
N PRO A 39 -4.13 19.12 -7.15
CA PRO A 39 -2.70 19.07 -7.41
C PRO A 39 -2.12 17.74 -6.93
N LYS A 40 -1.27 17.14 -7.75
CA LYS A 40 -0.25 16.19 -7.29
C LYS A 40 0.92 16.94 -6.65
N PHE A 41 1.33 18.05 -7.27
CA PHE A 41 2.33 18.97 -6.73
C PHE A 41 2.05 20.41 -7.17
N ILE A 42 2.47 21.38 -6.37
CA ILE A 42 2.35 22.81 -6.67
C ILE A 42 3.76 23.41 -6.68
N PHE A 43 4.18 23.98 -7.81
CA PHE A 43 5.45 24.70 -7.90
C PHE A 43 5.24 26.11 -7.36
N GLU A 44 5.62 26.35 -6.11
CA GLU A 44 5.39 27.63 -5.43
C GLU A 44 6.30 28.74 -5.99
N GLU A 45 7.48 28.35 -6.49
CA GLU A 45 8.54 29.19 -7.06
C GLU A 45 8.27 29.66 -8.50
N ILE A 46 7.36 29.00 -9.22
CA ILE A 46 6.95 29.43 -10.57
C ILE A 46 5.79 30.41 -10.44
N GLU A 47 6.09 31.69 -10.65
CA GLU A 47 5.15 32.79 -10.41
C GLU A 47 4.38 33.26 -11.65
N ASN A 48 4.64 32.69 -12.84
CA ASN A 48 3.96 33.09 -14.06
C ASN A 48 3.67 31.93 -15.04
N GLU A 49 2.66 32.14 -15.88
CA GLU A 49 2.18 31.16 -16.87
C GLU A 49 3.22 30.84 -17.95
N ALA A 50 4.04 31.81 -18.35
CA ALA A 50 5.03 31.62 -19.41
C ALA A 50 6.12 30.61 -19.01
N ASP A 51 6.62 30.72 -17.78
CA ASP A 51 7.60 29.79 -17.22
C ASP A 51 7.00 28.40 -17.00
N CYS A 52 5.75 28.33 -16.52
CA CYS A 52 5.02 27.07 -16.40
C CYS A 52 4.84 26.38 -17.77
N THR A 53 4.46 27.15 -18.79
CA THR A 53 4.31 26.65 -20.16
C THR A 53 5.65 26.25 -20.78
N ALA A 54 6.75 26.90 -20.41
CA ALA A 54 8.08 26.51 -20.83
C ALA A 54 8.50 25.17 -20.19
N LEU A 55 8.23 24.98 -18.89
CA LEU A 55 8.47 23.72 -18.19
C LEU A 55 7.63 22.57 -18.77
N ALA A 56 6.38 22.84 -19.16
CA ALA A 56 5.52 21.88 -19.84
C ALA A 56 6.07 21.39 -21.19
N LYS A 57 7.08 22.04 -21.79
CA LYS A 57 7.70 21.54 -23.04
C LYS A 57 8.69 20.41 -22.81
N ASP A 58 9.09 20.17 -21.57
CA ASP A 58 9.82 18.96 -21.23
C ASP A 58 8.88 17.76 -21.34
N SER A 59 9.29 16.74 -22.10
CA SER A 59 8.55 15.50 -22.28
C SER A 59 8.13 14.81 -20.98
N ALA A 60 8.83 15.07 -19.88
CA ALA A 60 8.47 14.56 -18.55
C ALA A 60 7.17 15.19 -18.00
N PHE A 61 6.84 16.43 -18.39
CA PHE A 61 5.75 17.21 -17.79
C PHE A 61 4.62 17.56 -18.78
N GLU A 62 4.81 17.29 -20.08
CA GLU A 62 3.98 17.82 -21.18
C GLU A 62 2.48 17.59 -21.08
N LYS A 63 2.03 16.52 -20.40
CA LYS A 63 0.60 16.19 -20.28
C LYS A 63 -0.01 16.49 -18.93
N ASP A 64 0.82 16.74 -17.93
CA ASP A 64 0.39 16.75 -16.53
C ASP A 64 0.54 18.12 -15.88
N LEU A 65 1.18 19.09 -16.55
CA LEU A 65 1.39 20.44 -16.01
C LEU A 65 0.35 21.44 -16.53
N VAL A 66 -0.26 22.21 -15.62
CA VAL A 66 -1.23 23.27 -15.97
C VAL A 66 -0.97 24.54 -15.18
N TRP A 67 -1.26 25.70 -15.80
CA TRP A 67 -1.38 26.96 -15.07
C TRP A 67 -2.83 27.13 -14.61
N GLY A 68 -3.06 27.25 -13.31
CA GLY A 68 -4.40 27.41 -12.77
C GLY A 68 -4.46 27.35 -11.24
N VAL A 69 -5.67 27.46 -10.70
CA VAL A 69 -5.87 27.54 -9.25
C VAL A 69 -5.78 26.14 -8.61
N PRO A 70 -4.79 25.85 -7.75
CA PRO A 70 -4.70 24.56 -7.07
C PRO A 70 -5.70 24.48 -5.91
N TYR A 71 -6.31 23.32 -5.74
CA TYR A 71 -7.06 22.98 -4.55
C TYR A 71 -6.11 22.78 -3.36
N ARG A 72 -6.30 23.58 -2.29
CA ARG A 72 -5.51 23.48 -1.06
C ARG A 72 -6.36 22.96 0.11
N THR A 73 -5.76 22.17 0.98
CA THR A 73 -6.39 21.64 2.20
C THR A 73 -5.99 22.46 3.44
N GLY A 74 -6.66 22.22 4.57
CA GLY A 74 -6.33 22.82 5.86
C GLY A 74 -6.38 24.36 5.84
N ALA A 75 -5.36 25.00 6.42
CA ALA A 75 -5.25 26.46 6.48
C ALA A 75 -5.16 27.11 5.08
N GLY A 76 -4.57 26.41 4.10
CA GLY A 76 -4.46 26.88 2.72
C GLY A 76 -5.81 27.08 2.03
N ARG A 77 -6.87 26.40 2.51
CA ARG A 77 -8.24 26.59 2.00
C ARG A 77 -8.81 27.98 2.29
N ARG A 78 -8.25 28.69 3.28
CA ARG A 78 -8.65 30.07 3.64
C ARG A 78 -7.84 31.14 2.91
N ALA A 79 -6.84 30.77 2.12
CA ALA A 79 -6.14 31.73 1.26
C ALA A 79 -7.02 32.10 0.05
N ALA A 80 -6.84 33.31 -0.48
CA ALA A 80 -7.41 33.70 -1.75
C ALA A 80 -6.95 32.73 -2.86
N PRO A 81 -7.83 32.30 -3.77
CA PRO A 81 -7.43 31.45 -4.88
C PRO A 81 -6.50 32.23 -5.82
N VAL A 82 -5.29 31.72 -6.02
CA VAL A 82 -4.26 32.29 -6.89
C VAL A 82 -3.80 31.21 -7.86
N GLU A 83 -3.64 31.57 -9.13
CA GLU A 83 -3.12 30.66 -10.14
C GLU A 83 -1.65 30.32 -9.86
N LYS A 84 -1.31 29.05 -10.04
CA LYS A 84 0.03 28.51 -9.87
C LYS A 84 0.32 27.52 -10.99
N CYS A 85 1.59 27.16 -11.11
CA CYS A 85 1.98 26.03 -11.93
C CYS A 85 1.72 24.73 -11.15
N VAL A 86 0.82 23.89 -11.66
CA VAL A 86 0.27 22.72 -10.96
C VAL A 86 0.59 21.46 -11.75
N LEU A 87 1.27 20.52 -11.11
CA LEU A 87 1.36 19.16 -11.61
C LEU A 87 0.09 18.41 -11.20
N LEU A 88 -0.60 17.84 -12.17
CA LEU A 88 -1.83 17.09 -11.99
C LEU A 88 -1.55 15.64 -11.62
N GLU A 89 -2.48 15.06 -10.86
CA GLU A 89 -2.51 13.62 -10.66
C GLU A 89 -3.13 12.93 -11.87
N GLY A 90 -2.67 11.71 -12.16
CA GLY A 90 -3.26 10.88 -13.20
C GLY A 90 -4.75 10.63 -12.97
N ALA A 91 -5.50 10.38 -14.04
CA ALA A 91 -6.89 9.98 -13.92
C ALA A 91 -7.02 8.69 -13.11
N PRO A 92 -8.07 8.54 -12.27
CA PRO A 92 -8.28 7.31 -11.52
C PRO A 92 -8.34 6.08 -12.44
N GLU A 93 -7.62 5.03 -12.07
CA GLU A 93 -7.70 3.78 -12.80
C GLU A 93 -8.98 3.01 -12.42
N CYS A 94 -9.85 2.78 -13.40
CA CYS A 94 -11.05 1.97 -13.22
C CYS A 94 -10.81 0.57 -13.78
N LYS A 95 -10.63 -0.41 -12.89
CA LYS A 95 -10.49 -1.83 -13.24
C LYS A 95 -11.64 -2.63 -12.66
N GLN A 96 -12.05 -3.68 -13.38
CA GLN A 96 -12.94 -4.68 -12.83
C GLN A 96 -12.22 -5.41 -11.68
N ALA A 97 -12.88 -5.50 -10.52
CA ALA A 97 -12.34 -6.24 -9.40
C ALA A 97 -12.18 -7.72 -9.79
N PRO A 98 -11.07 -8.39 -9.41
CA PRO A 98 -10.96 -9.83 -9.55
C PRO A 98 -12.10 -10.53 -8.81
N TRP A 99 -12.55 -11.65 -9.35
CA TRP A 99 -13.51 -12.49 -8.63
C TRP A 99 -12.89 -12.93 -7.30
N SER A 100 -13.67 -12.90 -6.23
CA SER A 100 -13.30 -13.54 -4.97
C SER A 100 -14.53 -14.12 -4.29
N ARG A 101 -14.31 -15.20 -3.54
CA ARG A 101 -15.36 -15.81 -2.74
C ARG A 101 -15.78 -14.86 -1.63
N ALA A 102 -17.08 -14.56 -1.57
CA ALA A 102 -17.66 -13.70 -0.55
C ALA A 102 -17.28 -14.16 0.86
N ASN A 103 -16.88 -13.23 1.74
CA ASN A 103 -16.49 -13.48 3.13
C ASN A 103 -15.29 -14.42 3.36
N HIS A 104 -14.43 -14.64 2.36
CA HIS A 104 -13.25 -15.51 2.48
C HIS A 104 -11.94 -14.76 2.24
N LEU A 105 -11.81 -13.55 2.82
CA LEU A 105 -10.60 -12.72 2.84
C LEU A 105 -9.96 -12.46 1.46
N GLY A 106 -10.72 -12.59 0.37
CA GLY A 106 -10.21 -12.40 -0.99
C GLY A 106 -9.73 -13.69 -1.68
N GLN A 107 -10.10 -14.88 -1.21
CA GLN A 107 -9.81 -16.12 -1.95
C GLN A 107 -10.33 -16.02 -3.40
N THR A 108 -9.46 -16.20 -4.37
CA THR A 108 -9.79 -16.20 -5.81
C THR A 108 -9.95 -17.64 -6.33
N ASP A 109 -10.71 -17.85 -7.41
CA ASP A 109 -11.01 -19.19 -7.93
C ASP A 109 -9.80 -19.89 -8.55
N ASP A 110 -8.91 -19.11 -9.19
CA ASP A 110 -7.87 -19.63 -10.06
C ASP A 110 -6.46 -19.59 -9.44
N SER A 111 -6.35 -19.22 -8.16
CA SER A 111 -5.04 -19.14 -7.52
C SER A 111 -5.08 -19.31 -5.99
N ASP A 112 -4.00 -19.87 -5.44
CA ASP A 112 -3.70 -19.88 -4.00
C ASP A 112 -3.37 -18.46 -3.46
N TYR A 113 -3.66 -17.40 -4.22
CA TYR A 113 -3.30 -16.03 -3.89
C TYR A 113 -4.53 -15.15 -3.67
N PHE A 114 -4.32 -14.16 -2.81
CA PHE A 114 -5.25 -13.07 -2.59
C PHE A 114 -5.33 -12.16 -3.82
N PRO A 115 -6.42 -11.41 -4.00
CA PRO A 115 -6.55 -10.47 -5.09
C PRO A 115 -5.57 -9.34 -4.79
N THR A 116 -4.74 -9.00 -5.77
CA THR A 116 -3.76 -7.93 -5.62
C THR A 116 -4.00 -6.85 -6.65
N TYR A 117 -3.61 -5.63 -6.30
CA TYR A 117 -3.56 -4.50 -7.21
C TYR A 117 -2.10 -4.06 -7.30
N LYS A 118 -1.51 -4.18 -8.49
CA LYS A 118 -0.18 -3.64 -8.76
C LYS A 118 -0.29 -2.12 -8.84
N TRP A 119 0.06 -1.45 -7.76
CA TRP A 119 0.08 -0.01 -7.69
C TRP A 119 1.44 0.52 -8.16
N GLU A 120 1.42 1.39 -9.17
CA GLU A 120 2.58 2.18 -9.56
C GLU A 120 2.56 3.48 -8.76
N LEU A 121 3.66 3.72 -8.03
CA LEU A 121 3.75 4.88 -7.14
C LEU A 121 3.75 6.18 -7.95
N PRO A 122 3.16 7.27 -7.44
CA PRO A 122 3.16 8.54 -8.14
C PRO A 122 4.59 9.03 -8.43
N ASP A 123 4.87 9.36 -9.69
CA ASP A 123 6.14 9.95 -10.11
C ASP A 123 6.13 11.47 -9.98
N PHE A 124 7.04 12.03 -9.19
CA PHE A 124 7.18 13.47 -8.97
C PHE A 124 8.25 14.08 -9.88
N HIS A 125 8.62 13.40 -10.97
CA HIS A 125 9.56 13.87 -12.01
C HIS A 125 10.89 14.37 -11.45
N GLY A 126 11.41 13.69 -10.42
CA GLY A 126 12.71 13.98 -9.85
C GLY A 126 12.76 15.15 -8.87
N LEU A 127 11.62 15.61 -8.32
CA LEU A 127 11.62 16.51 -7.17
C LEU A 127 12.48 15.90 -6.05
N VAL A 128 13.52 16.63 -5.65
CA VAL A 128 14.69 16.11 -4.91
C VAL A 128 14.40 15.85 -3.43
N GLU A 129 13.17 16.11 -2.99
CA GLU A 129 12.75 16.02 -1.60
C GLU A 129 11.78 14.87 -1.39
N SER A 130 11.81 14.30 -0.18
CA SER A 130 10.86 13.25 0.20
C SER A 130 9.44 13.82 0.26
N GLN A 131 8.48 13.10 -0.31
CA GLN A 131 7.08 13.51 -0.35
C GLN A 131 6.28 12.73 0.69
N GLU A 132 5.59 13.44 1.59
CA GLU A 132 4.62 12.85 2.51
C GLU A 132 3.30 12.57 1.77
N CYS A 133 2.97 11.30 1.63
CA CYS A 133 1.83 10.83 0.87
C CYS A 133 0.79 10.20 1.80
N VAL A 134 -0.48 10.36 1.43
CA VAL A 134 -1.60 9.74 2.14
C VAL A 134 -2.25 8.70 1.23
N LEU A 135 -2.12 7.43 1.61
CA LEU A 135 -2.84 6.33 0.98
C LEU A 135 -4.17 6.13 1.71
N ARG A 136 -5.28 6.28 1.00
CA ARG A 136 -6.61 5.97 1.51
C ARG A 136 -7.20 4.78 0.76
N ILE A 137 -7.56 3.74 1.49
CA ILE A 137 -8.20 2.54 0.95
C ILE A 137 -9.64 2.52 1.48
N ARG A 138 -10.60 2.52 0.55
CA ARG A 138 -12.03 2.37 0.86
C ARG A 138 -12.55 1.08 0.26
N TYR A 139 -13.16 0.25 1.10
CA TYR A 139 -13.88 -0.94 0.67
C TYR A 139 -15.37 -0.67 0.76
N ASN A 140 -16.01 -0.54 -0.40
CA ASN A 140 -17.45 -0.35 -0.52
C ASN A 140 -18.08 -1.66 -0.97
N VAL A 141 -19.12 -2.07 -0.27
CA VAL A 141 -19.94 -3.22 -0.62
C VAL A 141 -21.26 -2.70 -1.16
N THR A 142 -21.63 -3.18 -2.34
CA THR A 142 -22.99 -3.04 -2.89
C THR A 142 -23.53 -4.44 -3.08
N THR A 143 -24.73 -4.72 -2.55
CA THR A 143 -25.37 -6.03 -2.66
C THR A 143 -26.76 -5.87 -3.24
N ASN A 144 -27.17 -6.86 -4.04
CA ASN A 144 -28.54 -7.04 -4.53
C ASN A 144 -29.08 -8.40 -4.04
N ASP A 145 -28.53 -8.92 -2.94
CA ASP A 145 -28.79 -10.27 -2.44
C ASP A 145 -30.15 -10.39 -1.74
N TYR A 146 -30.76 -9.26 -1.36
CA TYR A 146 -32.01 -9.21 -0.59
C TYR A 146 -33.06 -8.36 -1.30
N LEU A 147 -34.31 -8.80 -1.20
CA LEU A 147 -35.48 -8.09 -1.71
C LEU A 147 -35.91 -7.02 -0.70
N ASP A 148 -36.43 -5.90 -1.20
CA ASP A 148 -37.07 -4.88 -0.36
C ASP A 148 -38.50 -5.29 0.06
N ASP A 149 -39.13 -6.21 -0.67
CA ASP A 149 -40.46 -6.74 -0.38
C ASP A 149 -40.47 -8.27 -0.46
N PHE A 150 -40.62 -8.92 0.69
CA PHE A 150 -40.72 -10.38 0.80
C PHE A 150 -42.15 -10.90 0.62
N ALA A 151 -43.12 -10.02 0.37
CA ALA A 151 -44.54 -10.36 0.28
C ALA A 151 -45.06 -10.52 -1.17
N SER A 152 -44.29 -10.15 -2.20
CA SER A 152 -44.70 -10.27 -3.61
C SER A 152 -43.85 -11.24 -4.45
N ASP A 153 -44.51 -11.86 -5.41
CA ASP A 153 -44.03 -12.89 -6.33
C ASP A 153 -43.42 -12.32 -7.62
N THR A 154 -43.28 -11.00 -7.72
CA THR A 154 -42.61 -10.31 -8.84
C THR A 154 -41.30 -9.68 -8.38
N SER A 155 -40.18 -10.24 -8.85
CA SER A 155 -38.84 -9.77 -8.51
C SER A 155 -38.43 -8.55 -9.33
N LYS A 156 -38.10 -7.45 -8.65
CA LYS A 156 -37.23 -6.40 -9.19
C LYS A 156 -36.22 -6.03 -8.12
N GLY A 157 -34.95 -6.32 -8.34
CA GLY A 157 -33.88 -5.68 -7.57
C GLY A 157 -33.71 -4.25 -8.07
N TYR A 158 -33.59 -3.25 -7.20
CA TYR A 158 -33.13 -1.94 -7.63
C TYR A 158 -32.55 -1.05 -6.52
N PHE A 159 -31.52 -0.29 -6.90
CA PHE A 159 -30.92 0.84 -6.17
C PHE A 159 -31.87 2.05 -6.03
N ALA A 160 -33.12 1.86 -5.62
CA ALA A 160 -34.09 2.93 -5.41
C ALA A 160 -34.64 2.90 -3.97
N GLY A 161 -33.76 3.32 -3.05
CA GLY A 161 -34.01 3.75 -1.67
C GLY A 161 -35.25 3.24 -0.96
N LEU A 162 -35.10 2.16 -0.19
CA LEU A 162 -35.93 1.78 0.95
C LEU A 162 -35.08 0.99 1.98
N GLU A 163 -35.51 0.97 3.24
CA GLU A 163 -34.76 0.51 4.42
C GLU A 163 -34.74 -1.03 4.54
N SER A 164 -33.55 -1.63 4.57
CA SER A 164 -33.39 -3.03 5.00
C SER A 164 -33.56 -3.09 6.51
N HIS A 165 -34.36 -4.05 7.02
CA HIS A 165 -34.51 -4.30 8.46
C HIS A 165 -33.72 -5.52 8.90
N ASP A 166 -33.35 -5.57 10.17
CA ASP A 166 -32.70 -6.74 10.76
C ASP A 166 -33.69 -7.90 10.86
N ASP A 167 -33.19 -9.09 10.53
CA ASP A 167 -33.85 -10.38 10.64
C ASP A 167 -35.34 -10.41 10.21
N PRO A 168 -35.67 -10.06 8.95
CA PRO A 168 -37.06 -9.97 8.50
C PRO A 168 -37.73 -11.36 8.45
N GLU A 169 -39.01 -11.41 8.84
CA GLU A 169 -39.85 -12.60 8.65
C GLU A 169 -40.25 -12.76 7.18
N VAL A 170 -40.17 -13.98 6.67
CA VAL A 170 -40.52 -14.33 5.29
C VAL A 170 -41.43 -15.55 5.26
N THR A 171 -42.35 -15.60 4.30
CA THR A 171 -43.23 -16.77 4.12
C THR A 171 -42.84 -17.54 2.87
N TYR A 172 -42.34 -18.75 3.02
CA TYR A 172 -42.04 -19.64 1.89
C TYR A 172 -43.00 -20.83 1.88
N ARG A 173 -43.88 -20.89 0.87
CA ARG A 173 -44.90 -21.95 0.71
C ARG A 173 -45.77 -22.16 1.96
N GLY A 174 -46.12 -21.08 2.65
CA GLY A 174 -46.95 -21.10 3.87
C GLY A 174 -46.18 -21.40 5.17
N ALA A 175 -44.88 -21.68 5.10
CA ALA A 175 -44.02 -21.74 6.28
C ALA A 175 -43.49 -20.34 6.60
N ARG A 176 -43.64 -19.89 7.85
CA ARG A 176 -43.01 -18.67 8.36
C ARG A 176 -41.57 -18.98 8.75
N LEU A 177 -40.63 -18.28 8.12
CA LEU A 177 -39.20 -18.35 8.36
C LEU A 177 -38.70 -16.95 8.72
N GLN A 178 -37.47 -16.87 9.21
CA GLN A 178 -36.79 -15.61 9.46
C GLN A 178 -35.45 -15.64 8.72
N LEU A 179 -35.12 -14.57 8.02
CA LEU A 179 -33.78 -14.40 7.48
C LEU A 179 -32.84 -13.96 8.60
N ALA A 180 -31.60 -14.44 8.59
CA ALA A 180 -30.55 -13.92 9.46
C ALA A 180 -29.83 -12.79 8.73
N LEU A 181 -30.37 -11.58 8.84
CA LEU A 181 -29.92 -10.39 8.10
C LEU A 181 -29.58 -9.29 9.09
N ASP A 182 -28.33 -8.80 9.03
CA ASP A 182 -27.92 -7.57 9.71
C ASP A 182 -27.88 -6.46 8.67
N SER A 183 -28.82 -5.53 8.74
CA SER A 183 -28.93 -4.36 7.87
C SER A 183 -27.73 -3.42 7.99
N ALA A 184 -26.97 -3.49 9.09
CA ALA A 184 -25.69 -2.80 9.22
C ALA A 184 -24.57 -3.47 8.39
N GLN A 185 -24.81 -4.63 7.79
CA GLN A 185 -23.87 -5.34 6.89
C GLN A 185 -24.29 -5.28 5.42
N THR A 186 -25.47 -4.74 5.10
CA THR A 186 -25.90 -4.55 3.71
C THR A 186 -25.37 -3.22 3.18
N GLY A 187 -24.93 -3.19 1.90
CA GLY A 187 -24.65 -1.98 1.13
C GLY A 187 -23.93 -0.81 1.83
N ARG A 188 -22.64 -0.92 2.18
CA ARG A 188 -21.92 0.11 2.97
C ARG A 188 -20.46 0.33 2.59
N VAL A 189 -19.88 1.43 3.07
CA VAL A 189 -18.42 1.55 3.24
C VAL A 189 -18.03 0.69 4.43
N PHE A 190 -17.52 -0.52 4.17
CA PHE A 190 -17.19 -1.49 5.21
C PHE A 190 -15.90 -1.11 5.94
N GLN A 191 -14.91 -0.60 5.22
CA GLN A 191 -13.65 -0.10 5.79
C GLN A 191 -13.16 1.13 5.02
N ASP A 192 -12.70 2.13 5.77
CA ASP A 192 -12.01 3.31 5.24
C ASP A 192 -10.73 3.50 6.06
N ARG A 193 -9.60 3.11 5.48
CA ARG A 193 -8.30 3.14 6.14
C ARG A 193 -7.42 4.18 5.47
N THR A 194 -6.74 4.97 6.28
CA THR A 194 -5.81 6.00 5.82
C THR A 194 -4.44 5.73 6.42
N HIS A 195 -3.42 5.72 5.58
CA HIS A 195 -2.03 5.48 5.94
C HIS A 195 -1.18 6.64 5.42
N VAL A 196 -0.25 7.10 6.25
CA VAL A 196 0.77 8.07 5.84
C VAL A 196 2.03 7.30 5.53
N PHE A 197 2.66 7.62 4.42
CA PHE A 197 3.94 7.03 4.04
C PHE A 197 4.78 8.09 3.32
N GLN A 198 6.09 7.88 3.28
CA GLN A 198 7.01 8.80 2.62
C GLN A 198 7.54 8.17 1.34
N LEU A 199 7.44 8.90 0.23
CA LEU A 199 8.16 8.60 -0.99
C LEU A 199 9.51 9.29 -0.94
N LYS A 200 10.58 8.51 -1.02
CA LYS A 200 11.94 9.06 -1.06
C LYS A 200 12.40 9.21 -2.51
N PRO A 201 13.22 10.22 -2.82
CA PRO A 201 13.86 10.35 -4.12
C PRO A 201 14.63 9.08 -4.48
N ARG A 202 14.60 8.70 -5.76
CA ARG A 202 15.46 7.63 -6.26
C ARG A 202 16.93 8.03 -6.02
N PRO A 203 17.74 7.19 -5.35
CA PRO A 203 19.15 7.50 -5.15
C PRO A 203 19.88 7.71 -6.49
N ALA A 204 20.79 8.67 -6.55
CA ALA A 204 21.53 8.99 -7.78
C ALA A 204 22.37 7.82 -8.32
N SER A 205 22.74 6.86 -7.45
CA SER A 205 23.44 5.63 -7.83
C SER A 205 22.55 4.60 -8.53
N VAL A 206 21.22 4.77 -8.48
CA VAL A 206 20.24 3.86 -9.09
C VAL A 206 19.80 4.44 -10.44
N PRO A 207 20.08 3.77 -11.58
CA PRO A 207 19.74 4.31 -12.89
C PRO A 207 18.23 4.55 -13.05
N SER A 208 17.86 5.65 -13.73
CA SER A 208 16.47 6.07 -13.89
C SER A 208 15.65 5.15 -14.80
N ASP A 209 16.30 4.41 -15.70
CA ASP A 209 15.68 3.47 -16.64
C ASP A 209 15.31 2.11 -16.00
N LYS A 210 15.72 1.85 -14.75
CA LYS A 210 15.43 0.59 -14.07
C LYS A 210 14.13 0.63 -13.29
N THR A 211 13.34 -0.43 -13.41
CA THR A 211 12.15 -0.63 -12.57
C THR A 211 12.59 -1.11 -11.19
N ILE A 212 12.05 -0.50 -10.13
CA ILE A 212 12.23 -0.96 -8.74
C ILE A 212 10.92 -1.64 -8.30
N LYS A 213 11.00 -2.91 -7.93
CA LYS A 213 9.89 -3.66 -7.32
C LYS A 213 10.00 -3.57 -5.81
N ASN A 214 8.91 -3.22 -5.12
CA ASN A 214 8.88 -3.27 -3.65
C ASN A 214 8.54 -4.69 -3.17
N LEU A 215 9.33 -5.19 -2.23
CA LEU A 215 9.02 -6.36 -1.42
C LEU A 215 8.97 -5.93 0.04
N GLY A 216 7.83 -6.19 0.69
CA GLY A 216 7.69 -5.93 2.11
C GLY A 216 6.85 -6.96 2.82
N VAL A 217 6.20 -6.52 3.88
CA VAL A 217 5.33 -7.37 4.72
C VAL A 217 3.93 -6.79 4.78
N ARG A 218 2.95 -7.66 4.98
CA ARG A 218 1.55 -7.30 5.22
C ARG A 218 1.03 -8.06 6.43
N GLY A 219 -0.14 -7.64 6.91
CA GLY A 219 -0.87 -8.34 7.96
C GLY A 219 -0.53 -7.86 9.37
N ARG A 220 -1.03 -8.58 10.36
CA ARG A 220 -0.83 -8.31 11.79
C ARG A 220 -0.45 -9.58 12.55
N ARG A 221 0.21 -9.38 13.69
CA ARG A 221 0.46 -10.40 14.71
C ARG A 221 -0.84 -11.01 15.20
N GLY A 222 -0.86 -12.33 15.25
CA GLY A 222 -1.95 -13.11 15.83
C GLY A 222 -2.22 -14.39 15.03
N ASN A 223 -3.12 -15.21 15.57
CA ASN A 223 -3.84 -16.20 14.77
C ASN A 223 -4.96 -15.54 13.93
N ILE A 224 -5.59 -16.30 13.03
CA ILE A 224 -6.66 -15.81 12.15
C ILE A 224 -7.79 -15.07 12.87
N VAL A 225 -8.13 -15.48 14.10
CA VAL A 225 -9.18 -14.85 14.91
C VAL A 225 -8.70 -13.53 15.51
N GLN A 226 -7.45 -13.48 15.97
CA GLN A 226 -6.83 -12.29 16.57
C GLN A 226 -6.45 -11.21 15.54
N ALA A 227 -6.08 -11.64 14.33
CA ALA A 227 -5.73 -10.73 13.22
C ALA A 227 -6.96 -10.15 12.53
N PHE A 228 -8.12 -10.82 12.61
CA PHE A 228 -9.37 -10.36 12.03
C PHE A 228 -9.73 -8.93 12.52
N PRO A 229 -10.18 -8.02 11.62
CA PRO A 229 -10.56 -8.23 10.22
C PRO A 229 -9.41 -8.06 9.20
N SER A 230 -8.15 -8.15 9.65
CA SER A 230 -6.97 -8.20 8.78
C SER A 230 -6.50 -9.66 8.58
N VAL A 231 -5.37 -9.86 7.91
CA VAL A 231 -4.72 -11.17 7.72
C VAL A 231 -3.49 -11.31 8.64
N GLU A 232 -3.04 -12.53 8.89
CA GLU A 232 -1.76 -12.79 9.57
C GLU A 232 -0.56 -12.24 8.78
N TYR A 233 0.61 -12.19 9.42
CA TYR A 233 1.83 -11.78 8.74
C TYR A 233 2.17 -12.63 7.54
N ASP A 234 2.44 -11.95 6.43
CA ASP A 234 2.95 -12.55 5.21
C ASP A 234 3.86 -11.57 4.45
N PHE A 235 4.67 -12.07 3.53
CA PHE A 235 5.37 -11.21 2.58
C PHE A 235 4.40 -10.66 1.53
N SER A 236 4.68 -9.46 1.03
CA SER A 236 3.90 -8.84 -0.02
C SER A 236 4.84 -8.23 -1.08
N PRO A 237 4.84 -8.76 -2.31
CA PRO A 237 4.11 -9.96 -2.73
C PRO A 237 4.72 -11.25 -2.13
N THR A 238 3.90 -12.28 -1.96
CA THR A 238 4.37 -13.62 -1.54
C THR A 238 5.24 -14.26 -2.63
N ILE A 239 4.90 -14.01 -3.91
CA ILE A 239 5.73 -14.35 -5.07
C ILE A 239 6.03 -13.07 -5.85
N LEU A 240 7.30 -12.68 -5.89
CA LEU A 240 7.77 -11.57 -6.70
C LEU A 240 8.38 -12.11 -8.00
N GLU A 241 7.73 -11.86 -9.13
CA GLU A 241 8.32 -12.10 -10.45
C GLU A 241 8.96 -10.81 -10.99
N MET A 242 10.20 -10.92 -11.48
CA MET A 242 10.95 -9.79 -12.00
C MET A 242 11.94 -10.22 -13.08
N ASN A 243 12.36 -9.28 -13.92
CA ASN A 243 13.45 -9.51 -14.86
C ASN A 243 14.80 -9.31 -14.18
N SER A 244 15.85 -9.97 -14.69
CA SER A 244 17.23 -9.79 -14.20
C SER A 244 17.81 -8.37 -14.35
N ASP A 245 17.13 -7.51 -15.12
CA ASP A 245 17.45 -6.08 -15.21
C ASP A 245 16.65 -5.19 -14.25
N ASP A 246 15.58 -5.72 -13.66
CA ASP A 246 14.85 -5.03 -12.61
C ASP A 246 15.65 -5.01 -11.29
N LEU A 247 15.30 -4.07 -10.43
CA LEU A 247 15.79 -3.97 -9.06
C LEU A 247 14.68 -4.33 -8.08
N VAL A 248 15.05 -4.81 -6.89
CA VAL A 248 14.12 -5.01 -5.78
C VAL A 248 14.53 -4.13 -4.61
N HIS A 249 13.55 -3.43 -4.03
CA HIS A 249 13.69 -2.74 -2.75
C HIS A 249 13.00 -3.58 -1.69
N ILE A 250 13.80 -4.21 -0.82
CA ILE A 250 13.30 -5.06 0.25
C ILE A 250 13.24 -4.22 1.52
N GLN A 251 12.04 -3.88 1.98
CA GLN A 251 11.82 -3.03 3.16
C GLN A 251 10.57 -3.44 3.93
N TRP A 252 10.50 -3.13 5.21
CA TRP A 252 9.28 -3.35 5.99
C TRP A 252 9.18 -2.44 7.20
N GLU A 253 7.95 -2.26 7.65
CA GLU A 253 7.62 -1.64 8.91
C GLU A 253 6.91 -2.65 9.81
N GLY A 254 7.49 -2.88 10.99
CA GLY A 254 6.86 -3.55 12.11
C GLY A 254 6.33 -2.54 13.13
N SER A 255 5.93 -3.01 14.30
CA SER A 255 5.37 -2.14 15.35
C SER A 255 5.85 -2.55 16.73
N ASN A 256 5.81 -1.60 17.67
CA ASN A 256 6.06 -1.82 19.10
C ASN A 256 4.80 -1.61 19.95
N THR A 257 3.66 -1.40 19.30
CA THR A 257 2.41 -0.99 19.93
C THR A 257 1.23 -1.84 19.45
N ASN A 258 1.46 -3.11 19.08
CA ASN A 258 0.36 -3.98 18.74
C ASN A 258 -0.42 -4.42 19.97
N PRO A 259 -1.71 -4.72 19.80
CA PRO A 259 -2.45 -5.48 20.80
C PRO A 259 -1.74 -6.80 21.10
N ASN A 260 -1.86 -7.25 22.35
CA ASN A 260 -1.36 -8.57 22.74
C ASN A 260 -2.01 -9.64 21.86
N SER A 261 -1.19 -10.47 21.23
CA SER A 261 -1.63 -11.48 20.27
C SER A 261 -0.61 -12.61 20.19
N ASP A 262 -1.04 -13.78 19.74
CA ASP A 262 -0.18 -14.96 19.62
C ASP A 262 0.93 -14.71 18.61
N GLY A 263 2.11 -15.28 18.86
CA GLY A 263 3.28 -15.15 17.99
C GLY A 263 4.58 -15.26 18.77
N GLU A 264 5.71 -15.21 18.09
CA GLU A 264 7.03 -15.35 18.73
C GLU A 264 7.57 -14.02 19.27
N GLY A 265 8.50 -14.10 20.22
CA GLY A 265 9.15 -12.98 20.89
C GLY A 265 8.24 -12.06 21.70
N ARG A 266 8.70 -10.84 21.97
CA ARG A 266 8.09 -9.91 22.93
C ARG A 266 6.67 -9.52 22.51
N GLN A 267 5.73 -9.65 23.44
CA GLN A 267 4.33 -9.22 23.25
C GLN A 267 4.23 -7.75 22.86
N GLY A 268 3.26 -7.44 21.99
CA GLY A 268 3.04 -6.12 21.42
C GLY A 268 4.09 -5.65 20.40
N THR A 269 5.11 -6.46 20.10
CA THR A 269 6.14 -6.14 19.11
C THR A 269 6.07 -7.05 17.89
N ASP A 270 6.38 -6.48 16.73
CA ASP A 270 6.57 -7.21 15.48
C ASP A 270 7.92 -6.92 14.88
N ARG A 271 8.55 -7.99 14.43
CA ARG A 271 9.79 -7.95 13.66
C ARG A 271 9.66 -8.94 12.54
N SER A 272 10.33 -8.65 11.44
CA SER A 272 10.39 -9.51 10.27
C SER A 272 11.84 -9.64 9.88
N ASN A 273 12.20 -10.80 9.36
CA ASN A 273 13.50 -11.02 8.76
C ASN A 273 13.34 -11.92 7.54
N ILE A 274 14.40 -12.01 6.76
CA ILE A 274 14.47 -12.89 5.59
C ILE A 274 15.71 -13.76 5.74
N VAL A 275 15.50 -15.07 5.72
CA VAL A 275 16.57 -16.05 5.56
C VAL A 275 16.25 -16.96 4.37
N PRO A 276 17.23 -17.28 3.52
CA PRO A 276 17.02 -18.15 2.39
C PRO A 276 16.66 -19.58 2.84
N ILE A 277 15.90 -20.30 2.02
CA ILE A 277 15.62 -21.73 2.18
C ILE A 277 15.94 -22.46 0.86
N THR A 278 16.49 -23.66 0.95
CA THR A 278 16.86 -24.48 -0.23
C THR A 278 15.80 -25.50 -0.60
N VAL A 279 15.00 -25.93 0.38
CA VAL A 279 13.89 -26.86 0.17
C VAL A 279 12.58 -26.08 0.14
N PRO A 280 11.86 -26.05 -1.00
CA PRO A 280 10.57 -25.37 -1.11
C PRO A 280 9.61 -25.82 -0.02
N GLY A 281 8.98 -24.87 0.68
CA GLY A 281 8.02 -25.17 1.74
C GLY A 281 8.63 -25.64 3.05
N ALA A 282 9.95 -25.90 3.13
CA ALA A 282 10.61 -26.18 4.41
C ALA A 282 10.65 -24.94 5.29
N SER A 283 10.61 -25.14 6.61
CA SER A 283 10.84 -24.10 7.61
C SER A 283 12.26 -24.21 8.18
N ILE A 284 13.22 -24.51 7.31
CA ILE A 284 14.62 -24.74 7.66
C ILE A 284 15.47 -23.77 6.83
N PRO A 285 16.19 -22.83 7.48
CA PRO A 285 17.10 -21.94 6.78
C PRO A 285 18.18 -22.70 6.01
N ALA A 286 18.58 -22.17 4.86
CA ALA A 286 19.72 -22.65 4.10
C ALA A 286 20.98 -22.69 4.99
N GLY A 287 21.85 -23.66 4.75
CA GLY A 287 23.01 -23.91 5.61
C GLY A 287 22.70 -24.65 6.92
N THR A 288 21.42 -24.92 7.22
CA THR A 288 21.00 -25.72 8.39
C THR A 288 20.14 -26.91 7.94
N PRO A 289 20.29 -28.13 8.50
CA PRO A 289 21.51 -28.93 8.66
C PRO A 289 22.23 -29.21 7.32
N SER A 290 23.32 -29.98 7.36
CA SER A 290 24.09 -30.43 6.18
C SER A 290 23.28 -31.38 5.29
N PHE A 291 22.39 -30.84 4.46
CA PHE A 291 21.79 -31.57 3.35
C PHE A 291 22.78 -31.63 2.17
N PRO A 292 22.85 -32.74 1.42
CA PRO A 292 23.60 -32.77 0.16
C PRO A 292 23.00 -31.72 -0.79
N ASN A 293 23.84 -30.81 -1.31
CA ASN A 293 23.47 -29.65 -2.15
C ASN A 293 22.80 -28.47 -1.42
N ASN A 294 23.08 -28.25 -0.13
CA ASN A 294 22.59 -27.09 0.62
C ASN A 294 23.42 -25.80 0.39
N ASP A 295 23.98 -25.61 -0.80
CA ASP A 295 24.70 -24.38 -1.12
C ASP A 295 23.71 -23.22 -0.96
N MET A 296 24.04 -22.29 -0.07
CA MET A 296 23.26 -21.08 0.13
C MET A 296 23.18 -20.35 -1.22
N LYS A 297 21.98 -20.30 -1.80
CA LYS A 297 21.75 -19.46 -2.97
C LYS A 297 21.82 -18.02 -2.51
N LYS A 298 22.90 -17.35 -2.89
CA LYS A 298 23.05 -15.93 -2.59
C LYS A 298 21.94 -15.15 -3.30
N LEU A 299 21.22 -14.33 -2.54
CA LEU A 299 20.16 -13.46 -3.08
C LEU A 299 20.75 -12.49 -4.12
N ASN A 300 21.92 -11.94 -3.80
CA ASN A 300 22.72 -11.06 -4.63
C ASN A 300 24.23 -11.36 -4.47
N ASN A 301 25.11 -10.45 -4.89
CA ASN A 301 26.56 -10.62 -4.75
C ASN A 301 27.14 -10.06 -3.43
N THR A 302 26.29 -9.71 -2.46
CA THR A 302 26.69 -9.01 -1.23
C THR A 302 26.26 -9.81 0.00
N GLU A 303 27.21 -10.46 0.67
CA GLU A 303 26.93 -11.22 1.91
C GLU A 303 26.34 -10.33 3.02
N GLU A 304 26.69 -9.04 3.03
CA GLU A 304 26.14 -8.08 3.99
C GLU A 304 24.64 -7.82 3.83
N LEU A 305 24.10 -7.95 2.61
CA LEU A 305 22.65 -7.87 2.45
C LEU A 305 21.98 -9.01 3.23
N GLU A 306 22.53 -10.22 3.14
CA GLU A 306 21.94 -11.39 3.79
C GLU A 306 22.00 -11.26 5.31
N LEU A 307 23.10 -10.72 5.85
CA LEU A 307 23.22 -10.40 7.27
C LEU A 307 22.19 -9.34 7.72
N GLN A 308 22.04 -8.26 6.96
CA GLN A 308 21.06 -7.21 7.25
C GLN A 308 19.63 -7.74 7.21
N LEU A 309 19.30 -8.55 6.20
CA LEU A 309 17.98 -9.18 6.06
C LEU A 309 17.69 -10.18 7.18
N ALA A 310 18.68 -10.99 7.57
CA ALA A 310 18.53 -11.99 8.62
C ALA A 310 18.39 -11.36 10.01
N SER A 311 19.06 -10.23 10.24
CA SER A 311 19.09 -9.50 11.51
C SER A 311 18.03 -8.39 11.62
N SER A 312 17.18 -8.20 10.61
CA SER A 312 16.24 -7.07 10.51
C SER A 312 16.93 -5.69 10.62
N GLY A 313 18.14 -5.58 10.08
CA GLY A 313 18.96 -4.38 10.10
C GLY A 313 19.64 -4.08 11.45
N PHE A 314 19.70 -5.05 12.37
CA PHE A 314 20.46 -4.88 13.61
C PHE A 314 21.97 -4.89 13.37
N TYR A 315 22.44 -5.67 12.38
CA TYR A 315 23.82 -5.65 11.91
C TYR A 315 23.88 -5.09 10.50
N GLU A 316 24.84 -4.21 10.25
CA GLU A 316 25.09 -3.58 8.96
C GLU A 316 26.20 -4.28 8.17
N CYS A 317 27.20 -4.81 8.89
CA CYS A 317 28.36 -5.48 8.31
C CYS A 317 28.88 -6.63 9.20
N PHE A 318 29.78 -7.46 8.70
CA PHE A 318 30.45 -8.51 9.49
C PHE A 318 31.54 -7.94 10.41
N GLU A 319 32.47 -7.19 9.85
CA GLU A 319 33.75 -6.86 10.50
C GLU A 319 33.74 -5.51 11.24
N GLU A 320 34.50 -5.45 12.33
CA GLU A 320 34.68 -4.22 13.10
C GLU A 320 35.46 -3.18 12.29
N GLY A 321 34.92 -1.96 12.18
CA GLY A 321 35.54 -0.86 11.44
C GLY A 321 34.95 -0.60 10.06
N ASP A 322 34.19 -1.53 9.50
CA ASP A 322 33.50 -1.36 8.21
C ASP A 322 32.15 -0.61 8.36
N CYS A 323 31.55 -0.68 9.55
CA CYS A 323 30.29 -0.02 9.89
C CYS A 323 30.15 0.21 11.40
N ASP A 324 29.16 1.00 11.80
CA ASP A 324 28.89 1.32 13.21
C ASP A 324 28.33 0.10 13.98
N TYR A 325 27.57 -0.77 13.30
CA TYR A 325 26.89 -1.93 13.88
C TYR A 325 27.35 -3.25 13.23
N SER A 326 28.58 -3.67 13.52
CA SER A 326 29.15 -4.91 12.97
C SER A 326 28.80 -6.16 13.79
N LEU A 327 28.70 -7.33 13.16
CA LEU A 327 28.45 -8.60 13.86
C LEU A 327 29.57 -8.94 14.86
N ASN A 328 30.83 -8.77 14.41
CA ASN A 328 32.01 -9.16 15.17
C ASN A 328 32.42 -8.12 16.21
N GLY A 329 32.12 -6.83 16.00
CA GLY A 329 32.51 -5.73 16.89
C GLY A 329 31.40 -5.18 17.80
N ASN A 330 30.12 -5.34 17.45
CA ASN A 330 29.04 -4.76 18.24
C ASN A 330 28.94 -5.42 19.63
N LYS A 331 28.90 -4.55 20.65
CA LYS A 331 28.81 -4.90 22.07
C LYS A 331 27.47 -5.49 22.42
N ASP A 332 26.39 -4.96 21.84
CA ASP A 332 25.06 -5.50 22.01
C ASP A 332 24.84 -6.64 21.02
N LYS A 333 24.52 -7.82 21.52
CA LYS A 333 24.21 -8.98 20.68
C LYS A 333 22.74 -9.02 20.33
N LEU A 334 22.45 -9.37 19.07
CA LEU A 334 21.09 -9.62 18.60
C LEU A 334 20.47 -10.75 19.43
N GLN A 335 19.26 -10.51 19.93
CA GLN A 335 18.50 -11.56 20.61
C GLN A 335 17.93 -12.52 19.56
N ASP A 336 17.88 -13.82 19.83
CA ASP A 336 17.47 -14.86 18.88
C ASP A 336 16.07 -14.62 18.28
N GLN A 337 15.19 -14.03 19.10
CA GLN A 337 13.85 -13.65 18.67
C GLN A 337 13.82 -12.27 18.02
N LEU A 338 14.90 -11.54 17.78
CA LEU A 338 14.92 -10.17 17.22
C LEU A 338 14.27 -9.09 18.11
N ASN A 339 14.04 -9.33 19.40
CA ASN A 339 13.31 -8.38 20.26
C ASN A 339 14.01 -7.02 20.42
N ASN A 340 15.33 -6.97 20.25
CA ASN A 340 16.14 -5.74 20.25
C ASN A 340 16.46 -5.22 18.84
N ALA A 341 15.96 -5.87 17.78
CA ALA A 341 16.08 -5.35 16.43
C ALA A 341 15.18 -4.12 16.23
N PRO A 342 15.49 -3.24 15.25
CA PRO A 342 14.57 -2.18 14.83
C PRO A 342 13.24 -2.72 14.31
N ALA A 343 12.14 -2.00 14.57
CA ALA A 343 10.83 -2.34 14.02
C ALA A 343 10.76 -2.05 12.51
N TYR A 344 11.43 -0.97 12.09
CA TYR A 344 11.50 -0.52 10.70
C TYR A 344 12.83 -0.94 10.08
N PHE A 345 12.76 -1.50 8.88
CA PHE A 345 13.91 -1.81 8.05
C PHE A 345 13.81 -1.03 6.75
N ALA A 346 14.67 -0.01 6.60
CA ALA A 346 14.72 0.84 5.41
C ALA A 346 15.13 0.08 4.15
N GLY A 347 15.94 -0.98 4.33
CA GLY A 347 16.31 -1.87 3.24
C GLY A 347 17.32 -1.30 2.26
N ASN A 348 17.62 -2.14 1.26
CA ASN A 348 18.50 -1.81 0.15
C ASN A 348 17.77 -2.00 -1.18
N ILE A 349 18.15 -1.21 -2.18
CA ILE A 349 17.78 -1.44 -3.58
C ILE A 349 18.86 -2.33 -4.19
N VAL A 350 18.48 -3.54 -4.59
CA VAL A 350 19.45 -4.55 -5.03
C VAL A 350 19.03 -5.20 -6.34
N ARG A 351 20.04 -5.61 -7.11
CA ARG A 351 19.86 -6.51 -8.25
C ARG A 351 19.95 -7.94 -7.75
N MET A 352 18.98 -8.76 -8.11
CA MET A 352 18.93 -10.17 -7.73
C MET A 352 19.61 -11.04 -8.79
N ASN A 353 20.25 -12.13 -8.36
CA ASN A 353 20.79 -13.12 -9.29
C ASN A 353 19.66 -13.84 -10.06
N PRO A 354 19.80 -14.20 -11.34
CA PRO A 354 18.81 -15.00 -12.06
C PRO A 354 18.45 -16.30 -11.33
N GLY A 355 17.18 -16.71 -11.40
CA GLY A 355 16.69 -17.95 -10.82
C GLY A 355 15.60 -17.78 -9.75
N LYS A 356 15.29 -18.89 -9.07
CA LYS A 356 14.26 -18.96 -8.03
C LYS A 356 14.91 -18.91 -6.64
N HIS A 357 14.59 -17.85 -5.90
CA HIS A 357 15.03 -17.60 -4.53
C HIS A 357 13.86 -17.77 -3.59
N GLN A 358 13.98 -18.66 -2.62
CA GLN A 358 12.94 -18.89 -1.63
C GLN A 358 13.46 -18.51 -0.26
N TYR A 359 12.59 -17.98 0.57
CA TYR A 359 12.96 -17.48 1.88
C TYR A 359 11.80 -17.57 2.87
N MET A 360 12.14 -17.42 4.14
CA MET A 360 11.20 -17.39 5.25
C MET A 360 11.60 -16.32 6.26
N SER A 361 10.63 -15.93 7.10
CA SER A 361 10.92 -15.20 8.34
C SER A 361 11.11 -16.22 9.47
N THR A 362 12.25 -16.20 10.16
CA THR A 362 12.45 -17.07 11.33
C THR A 362 11.60 -16.61 12.50
N ARG A 363 11.38 -15.29 12.64
CA ARG A 363 10.56 -14.71 13.70
C ARG A 363 9.07 -14.98 13.51
N ASN A 364 8.56 -14.90 12.28
CA ASN A 364 7.13 -15.05 12.00
C ASN A 364 6.78 -16.42 11.41
N ASN A 365 7.52 -17.44 11.79
CA ASN A 365 7.26 -18.83 11.41
C ASN A 365 6.92 -19.64 12.66
N ASN A 366 5.71 -19.44 13.18
CA ASN A 366 5.22 -20.16 14.36
C ASN A 366 4.34 -21.35 13.95
N PHE A 367 4.70 -22.56 14.39
CA PHE A 367 3.96 -23.82 14.21
C PHE A 367 3.74 -24.36 12.77
N SER A 368 4.52 -23.96 11.77
CA SER A 368 4.47 -24.45 10.36
C SER A 368 3.15 -24.22 9.58
N ASN A 369 2.01 -24.07 10.26
CA ASN A 369 0.70 -23.77 9.70
C ASN A 369 0.48 -22.26 9.45
N ARG A 370 1.37 -21.41 9.95
CA ARG A 370 1.38 -19.94 9.78
C ARG A 370 2.77 -19.46 9.35
N ALA A 371 3.34 -20.14 8.37
CA ALA A 371 4.70 -19.89 7.92
C ALA A 371 4.74 -18.67 6.98
N GLN A 372 5.33 -17.56 7.44
CA GLN A 372 5.66 -16.43 6.56
C GLN A 372 6.82 -16.84 5.63
N LYS A 373 6.49 -17.12 4.37
CA LYS A 373 7.42 -17.59 3.32
C LYS A 373 7.19 -16.81 2.05
N GLY A 374 8.25 -16.60 1.29
CA GLY A 374 8.18 -15.89 0.02
C GLY A 374 9.08 -16.50 -1.04
N THR A 375 8.84 -16.11 -2.29
CA THR A 375 9.64 -16.51 -3.45
C THR A 375 9.91 -15.28 -4.33
N ILE A 376 11.16 -15.08 -4.73
CA ILE A 376 11.52 -14.17 -5.82
C ILE A 376 11.93 -15.03 -7.02
N ILE A 377 11.31 -14.78 -8.17
CA ILE A 377 11.62 -15.42 -9.45
C ILE A 377 12.22 -14.36 -10.36
N VAL A 378 13.49 -14.55 -10.70
CA VAL A 378 14.24 -13.64 -11.56
C VAL A 378 14.44 -14.28 -12.92
N ASN A 379 13.78 -13.74 -13.93
CA ASN A 379 13.87 -14.21 -15.31
C ASN A 379 15.19 -13.74 -15.94
N SER A 380 15.92 -14.68 -16.55
CA SER A 380 17.10 -14.34 -17.37
C SER A 380 16.70 -13.43 -18.53
N PRO A 381 17.62 -12.58 -19.04
CA PRO A 381 17.33 -11.74 -20.19
C PRO A 381 16.92 -12.65 -21.35
N GLN A 382 15.76 -12.39 -21.98
CA GLN A 382 15.50 -12.97 -23.28
C GLN A 382 16.51 -12.34 -24.25
N ILE A 383 17.51 -13.12 -24.65
CA ILE A 383 18.31 -12.79 -25.82
C ILE A 383 17.36 -12.98 -26.99
N LEU A 384 16.77 -11.88 -27.47
CA LEU A 384 16.05 -11.90 -28.74
C LEU A 384 17.08 -12.29 -29.83
N PRO A 385 16.76 -13.30 -30.67
CA PRO A 385 17.67 -13.76 -31.72
C PRO A 385 17.97 -12.68 -32.76
#